data_AF-A0AAN0NGD7-F1
#
_entry.id   AF-A0AAN0NGD7-F1
#
_cell.length_a   1.000
_cell.length_b   1.000
_cell.length_c   1.000
_cell.angle_alpha   90.00
_cell.angle_beta   90.00
_cell.angle_gamma   90.00
#
_symmetry.space_group_name_H-M   'P 1'
#
loop_
_entity.id
_entity.type
_entity.pdbx_description
1 polymer ?
#
loop_
_entity_poly.entity_id
_entity_poly.type
_entity_poly.pdbx_seq_one_letter_code
_entity_poly.pdbx_strand_id
1 'polypeptide(L)' 'MTHTMNKLLSVGYSLERVIEMVTIRPAEIMRLPKLGTLAVGNYADLTIFKEQAIHQTLVDSHDVTRTLKRGIQVAV' A
#
# COMPACT_ATOMS: atom_id res chain seq x y z
N MET A 1 -3.43 6.06 -2.42
CA MET A 1 -2.45 5.10 -1.88
C MET A 1 -2.36 3.83 -2.73
N THR A 2 -3.45 3.10 -2.96
CA THR A 2 -3.48 1.77 -3.62
C THR A 2 -2.74 1.67 -4.95
N HIS A 3 -2.85 2.68 -5.82
CA HIS A 3 -2.14 2.66 -7.11
C HIS A 3 -0.62 2.61 -6.94
N THR A 4 -0.05 3.40 -6.03
CA THR A 4 1.38 3.39 -5.71
C THR A 4 1.80 2.08 -5.06
N MET A 5 0.99 1.52 -4.16
CA MET A 5 1.24 0.21 -3.55
C MET A 5 1.34 -0.88 -4.62
N ASN A 6 0.40 -0.90 -5.59
CA ASN A 6 0.43 -1.84 -6.71
C ASN A 6 1.69 -1.69 -7.60
N LYS A 7 2.25 -0.48 -7.76
CA LYS A 7 3.55 -0.30 -8.42
C LYS A 7 4.68 -1.03 -7.68
N LEU A 8 4.75 -0.90 -6.35
CA LEU A 8 5.76 -1.58 -5.55
C LEU A 8 5.59 -3.11 -5.59
N LEU A 9 4.36 -3.59 -5.51
CA LEU A 9 4.07 -5.02 -5.68
C LEU A 9 4.50 -5.52 -7.07
N SER A 10 4.29 -4.73 -8.12
CA SER A 10 4.66 -5.09 -9.51
C SER A 10 6.16 -5.23 -9.75
N VAL A 11 6.99 -4.70 -8.85
CA VAL A 11 8.46 -4.79 -8.92
C VAL A 11 9.05 -5.72 -7.85
N GLY A 12 8.22 -6.51 -7.17
CA GLY A 12 8.65 -7.64 -6.33
C GLY A 12 8.69 -7.39 -4.82
N TYR A 13 8.21 -6.24 -4.32
CA TYR A 13 8.03 -6.07 -2.87
C TYR A 13 6.90 -6.96 -2.34
N SER A 14 7.06 -7.49 -1.13
CA SER A 14 5.97 -8.18 -0.43
C SER A 14 4.90 -7.21 0.05
N LEU A 15 3.66 -7.69 0.24
CA LEU A 15 2.56 -6.87 0.70
C LEU A 15 2.82 -6.32 2.11
N GLU A 16 3.36 -7.14 3.00
CA GLU A 16 3.73 -6.75 4.37
C GLU A 16 4.71 -5.58 4.33
N ARG A 17 5.73 -5.67 3.48
CA ARG A 17 6.72 -4.62 3.34
C ARG A 17 6.11 -3.33 2.80
N VAL A 18 5.21 -3.43 1.83
CA VAL A 18 4.50 -2.27 1.29
C VAL A 18 3.60 -1.62 2.35
N ILE A 19 2.89 -2.41 3.17
CA ILE A 19 2.08 -1.90 4.28
C ILE A 19 2.95 -1.13 5.27
N GLU A 20 4.08 -1.67 5.71
CA GLU A 20 5.01 -0.95 6.60
C GLU A 20 5.45 0.40 6.03
N MET A 21 5.79 0.44 4.74
CA MET A 21 6.26 1.64 4.05
C MET A 21 5.21 2.75 3.96
N VAL A 22 3.92 2.41 4.03
CA VAL A 22 2.82 3.37 3.94
C VAL A 22 2.05 3.55 5.25
N THR A 23 2.49 2.92 6.35
CA THR A 23 1.83 3.01 7.66
C THR A 23 2.81 3.42 8.76
N ILE A 24 3.49 2.44 9.39
CA ILE A 24 4.32 2.68 10.57
C ILE A 24 5.56 3.52 10.26
N ARG A 25 6.22 3.30 9.12
CA ARG A 25 7.46 4.02 8.78
C ARG A 25 7.24 5.54 8.64
N PRO A 26 6.23 6.03 7.90
CA PRO A 26 5.89 7.45 7.91
C PRO A 26 5.50 7.97 9.31
N ALA A 27 4.69 7.21 10.06
CA ALA A 27 4.24 7.62 11.39
C ALA A 27 5.42 7.84 12.37
N GLU A 28 6.42 6.95 12.34
CA GLU A 28 7.65 7.06 13.14
C GLU A 28 8.45 8.32 12.77
N ILE A 29 8.73 8.52 11.47
CA ILE A 29 9.52 9.66 10.98
C ILE A 29 8.83 11.00 11.31
N MET A 30 7.51 11.04 11.19
CA MET A 30 6.70 12.23 11.46
C MET A 30 6.34 12.41 12.94
N ARG A 31 6.75 11.49 13.82
CA ARG A 31 6.44 11.50 15.27
C ARG A 31 4.93 11.54 15.54
N LEU A 32 4.19 10.65 14.88
CA LEU A 32 2.74 10.47 15.02
C LEU A 32 2.42 9.16 15.76
N PRO A 33 2.62 9.10 17.09
CA PRO A 33 2.65 7.84 17.85
C PRO A 33 1.32 7.06 17.92
N LYS A 34 0.22 7.68 17.50
CA LYS A 34 -1.13 7.06 17.49
C LYS A 34 -1.59 6.61 16.10
N LEU A 35 -0.73 6.70 15.09
CA LEU A 35 -1.00 6.30 13.70
C LEU A 35 -0.05 5.18 13.26
N GLY A 36 -0.43 4.47 12.19
CA GLY A 36 0.42 3.48 11.53
C GLY A 36 0.37 2.07 12.14
N THR A 37 -0.33 1.84 13.25
CA THR A 37 -0.56 0.51 13.83
C THR A 37 -2.00 0.35 14.32
N LEU A 38 -2.50 -0.89 14.25
CA LEU A 38 -3.78 -1.28 14.85
C LEU A 38 -3.54 -1.72 16.30
N ALA A 39 -3.74 -0.81 17.25
CA ALA A 39 -3.56 -1.06 18.67
C ALA A 39 -4.60 -0.31 19.50
N VAL A 40 -4.90 -0.81 20.70
CA VAL A 40 -5.81 -0.14 21.63
C VAL A 40 -5.26 1.24 22.00
N GLY A 41 -6.11 2.28 21.88
CA GLY A 41 -5.73 3.67 22.18
C GLY A 41 -5.21 4.47 20.99
N ASN A 42 -4.94 3.83 19.84
CA ASN A 42 -4.63 4.50 18.58
C ASN A 42 -5.89 5.04 17.89
N TYR A 43 -5.69 5.89 16.88
CA TYR A 43 -6.78 6.29 16.00
C TYR A 43 -7.27 5.08 15.19
N ALA A 44 -8.58 5.03 14.94
CA ALA A 44 -9.19 4.03 14.07
C ALA A 44 -8.98 4.38 12.57
N ASP A 45 -7.72 4.62 12.20
CA ASP A 45 -7.29 4.91 10.83
C ASP A 45 -6.86 3.61 10.13
N LEU A 46 -7.76 3.05 9.31
CA LEU A 46 -7.55 1.79 8.63
C LEU A 46 -8.26 1.76 7.28
N THR A 47 -7.75 0.94 6.37
CA THR A 47 -8.35 0.67 5.06
C THR A 47 -8.40 -0.83 4.84
N ILE A 48 -9.54 -1.33 4.37
CA ILE A 48 -9.70 -2.74 4.00
C ILE A 48 -9.34 -2.89 2.52
N PHE A 49 -8.48 -3.86 2.22
CA PHE A 49 -8.11 -4.21 0.85
C PHE A 49 -8.57 -5.62 0.53
N LYS A 50 -8.95 -5.83 -0.73
CA LYS A 50 -9.14 -7.13 -1.33
C LYS A 50 -7.96 -7.42 -2.27
N GLU A 51 -7.27 -8.52 -2.02
CA GLU A 51 -6.33 -9.06 -3.00
C GLU A 51 -7.11 -9.87 -4.05
N GLN A 52 -6.89 -9.56 -5.32
CA GLN A 52 -7.59 -10.23 -6.41
C GLN A 52 -6.80 -10.20 -7.71
N ALA A 53 -7.20 -11.03 -8.66
CA ALA A 53 -6.77 -10.88 -10.05
C ALA A 53 -7.26 -9.52 -10.57
N ILE A 54 -6.36 -8.75 -11.16
CA ILE A 54 -6.66 -7.46 -11.78
C ILE A 54 -5.94 -7.38 -13.13
N HIS A 55 -6.39 -6.50 -14.01
CA HIS A 55 -5.63 -6.14 -15.21
C HIS A 55 -5.36 -4.64 -15.18
N GLN A 56 -4.33 -4.25 -14.44
CA GLN A 56 -3.99 -2.84 -14.25
C GLN A 56 -2.69 -2.50 -14.98
N THR A 57 -2.76 -1.48 -15.83
CA THR A 57 -1.57 -0.83 -16.41
C THR A 57 -1.00 0.16 -15.40
N LEU A 58 0.29 0.01 -15.11
CA LEU A 58 1.05 0.86 -14.20
C LEU A 58 2.14 1.57 -15.00
N VAL A 59 2.27 2.88 -14.83
CA VAL A 59 3.28 3.71 -15.51
C VAL A 59 4.13 4.40 -14.45
N ASP A 60 5.45 4.33 -14.55
CA ASP A 60 6.35 5.05 -13.64
C ASP A 60 6.63 6.50 -14.10
N SER A 61 7.54 7.19 -13.42
CA SER A 61 7.89 8.59 -13.76
C SER A 61 8.77 8.73 -15.01
N HIS A 62 9.24 7.62 -15.58
CA HIS A 62 10.04 7.56 -16.81
C HIS A 62 9.24 6.91 -17.96
N ASP A 63 7.91 6.91 -17.86
CA ASP A 63 6.97 6.31 -18.81
C ASP A 63 7.11 4.78 -19.01
N VAL A 64 7.83 4.10 -18.12
CA VAL A 64 7.96 2.64 -18.17
C VAL A 64 6.65 2.01 -17.73
N THR A 65 6.12 1.15 -18.58
CA THR A 65 4.82 0.49 -18.36
C THR A 65 4.99 -0.94 -17.88
N ARG A 66 4.16 -1.36 -16.92
CA ARG A 66 4.01 -2.74 -16.46
C ARG A 66 2.54 -3.12 -16.33
N THR A 67 2.21 -4.37 -16.61
CA THR A 67 0.88 -4.94 -16.37
C THR A 67 0.88 -5.75 -15.09
N LEU A 68 0.05 -5.36 -14.13
CA LEU A 68 -0.19 -6.10 -12.91
C LEU A 68 -1.38 -7.05 -13.11
N LYS A 69 -1.14 -8.35 -12.92
CA LYS A 69 -2.16 -9.42 -13.06
C LYS A 69 -2.88 -9.76 -11.76
N ARG A 70 -2.28 -9.42 -10.62
CA ARG A 70 -2.80 -9.65 -9.27
C ARG A 70 -2.32 -8.52 -8.38
N GLY A 71 -3.22 -7.91 -7.64
CA GLY A 71 -2.92 -6.76 -6.80
C GLY A 71 -4.02 -6.52 -5.78
N ILE A 72 -3.94 -5.37 -5.11
CA ILE A 72 -4.92 -4.97 -4.11
C ILE A 72 -5.85 -3.89 -4.65
N GLN A 73 -7.10 -3.92 -4.17
CA GLN A 73 -8.09 -2.87 -4.39
C GLN A 73 -8.80 -2.56 -3.08
N VAL A 74 -9.18 -1.31 -2.85
CA VAL A 74 -9.95 -0.94 -1.66
C VAL A 74 -11.29 -1.70 -1.71
N ALA A 75 -11.64 -2.39 -0.64
CA ALA A 75 -12.95 -3.00 -0.49
C ALA A 75 -13.97 -1.88 -0.24
N VAL A 76 -14.96 -1.76 -1.13
CA VAL A 76 -16.11 -0.87 -1.01
C VAL A 76 -17.31 -1.69 -0.57
#